data_AF-A0A0Q2LZ84-F1
#
_entry.id   AF-A0A0Q2LZ84-F1
#
_cell.length_a   1.000
_cell.length_b   1.000
_cell.length_c   1.000
_cell.angle_alpha   90.00
_cell.angle_beta   90.00
_cell.angle_gamma   90.00
#
_symmetry.space_group_name_H-M   'P 1'
#
loop_
_entity.id
_entity.type
_entity.pdbx_description
1 polymer ?
#
loop_
_entity_poly.entity_id
_entity_poly.type
_entity_poly.pdbx_seq_one_letter_code
_entity_poly.pdbx_strand_id
1 'polypeptide(L)'
;MTSAGAVLAHGLGGSNDLPVPYTFALIGAAWALTFTFALVALAWKRPRFDPAKPGHALPDVVTTVVDARLTRWLVAGLALLFAAWVLLAGLFGPQTQANGLLGAFYVLLWVGLVALSLVFGPVWRVVSPVRTVYVVLRRCLPERFSRPRIRYPESWGYRPAALGLFAFVWMELASPDSASVFAVKVWLLVYGVVLFAGAWLCGQRWLARVDPFGVYSMAVSRLSPFWRNRETGKIVVGNPFDHLPSLPVRPGVVMVLAVLLGSTAFDSFSASPTWRNFADGVARGAHGVPETVTSSALRTVGLTVFISIVALTFSLAARATGGVDAEQRRALPGQMAHSLIPIVVGYIFAHYLTYLVERGQQAVIALADPLSRDWQVAYILSMHPAVLSTIKVTCVVTGHIVAVIAAHDKALRMLPSAHQLTGQLTMMLVMVGYTFMGLYLLFGG
;
A
#
# COMPACT_ATOMS: atom_id res chain seq x y z
N MET A 1 -26.56 -26.23 30.25
CA MET A 1 -26.39 -26.29 28.78
C MET A 1 -25.40 -25.19 28.42
N THR A 2 -24.14 -25.57 28.29
CA THR A 2 -22.98 -24.67 28.16
C THR A 2 -22.79 -24.23 26.72
N SER A 3 -22.46 -22.95 26.57
CA SER A 3 -22.32 -22.18 25.33
C SER A 3 -21.19 -22.69 24.44
N ALA A 4 -21.55 -23.37 23.35
CA ALA A 4 -20.65 -23.77 22.25
C ALA A 4 -20.46 -22.66 21.18
N GLY A 5 -20.64 -21.38 21.54
CA GLY A 5 -20.62 -20.26 20.59
C GLY A 5 -19.27 -19.53 20.44
N ALA A 6 -18.29 -19.79 21.31
CA ALA A 6 -17.06 -18.99 21.39
C ALA A 6 -15.89 -19.50 20.52
N VAL A 7 -16.05 -20.62 19.82
CA VAL A 7 -14.95 -21.27 19.07
C VAL A 7 -14.98 -20.98 17.55
N LEU A 8 -16.10 -20.47 17.01
CA LEU A 8 -16.30 -20.32 15.57
C LEU A 8 -15.80 -18.99 14.95
N ALA A 9 -15.22 -18.09 15.74
CA ALA A 9 -14.79 -16.76 15.25
C ALA A 9 -13.27 -16.62 15.00
N HIS A 10 -12.46 -17.64 15.33
CA HIS A 10 -10.99 -17.56 15.23
C HIS A 10 -10.40 -18.15 13.93
N GLY A 11 -11.23 -18.39 12.91
CA GLY A 11 -10.84 -19.09 11.68
C GLY A 11 -11.45 -18.51 10.41
N LEU A 12 -11.44 -17.18 10.24
CA LEU A 12 -11.76 -16.57 8.94
C LEU A 12 -10.46 -16.37 8.16
N GLY A 13 -10.07 -17.41 7.41
CA GLY A 13 -9.18 -17.32 6.25
C GLY A 13 -7.67 -17.27 6.52
N GLY A 14 -7.12 -18.27 7.22
CA GLY A 14 -5.68 -18.49 7.25
C GLY A 14 -5.13 -18.93 5.88
N SER A 15 -3.88 -18.57 5.59
CA SER A 15 -3.08 -18.99 4.42
C SER A 15 -2.93 -20.52 4.25
N ASN A 16 -3.35 -21.30 5.25
CA ASN A 16 -3.02 -22.73 5.35
C ASN A 16 -3.98 -23.68 4.61
N ASP A 17 -5.15 -23.21 4.13
CA ASP A 17 -6.17 -24.07 3.50
C ASP A 17 -6.48 -23.65 2.04
N LEU A 18 -5.45 -23.28 1.27
CA LEU A 18 -5.63 -23.07 -0.17
C LEU A 18 -5.68 -24.44 -0.87
N PRO A 19 -6.70 -24.74 -1.70
CA PRO A 19 -6.83 -26.03 -2.39
C PRO A 19 -5.79 -26.26 -3.49
N VAL A 20 -4.83 -25.34 -3.67
CA VAL A 20 -3.72 -25.48 -4.61
C VAL A 20 -2.52 -26.06 -3.87
N PRO A 21 -1.94 -27.19 -4.31
CA PRO A 21 -0.74 -27.72 -3.68
C PRO A 21 0.41 -26.72 -3.80
N TYR A 22 1.02 -26.39 -2.65
CA TYR A 22 2.12 -25.45 -2.53
C TYR A 22 3.23 -25.68 -3.55
N THR A 23 3.65 -26.93 -3.73
CA THR A 23 4.70 -27.34 -4.67
C THR A 23 4.37 -26.93 -6.11
N PHE A 24 3.12 -27.12 -6.57
CA PHE A 24 2.74 -26.74 -7.93
C PHE A 24 2.66 -25.23 -8.09
N ALA A 25 2.21 -24.49 -7.08
CA ALA A 25 2.21 -23.03 -7.10
C ALA A 25 3.64 -22.47 -7.19
N LEU A 26 4.57 -23.02 -6.41
CA LEU A 26 5.99 -22.65 -6.48
C LEU A 26 6.61 -22.96 -7.85
N ILE A 27 6.42 -24.18 -8.35
CA ILE A 27 6.97 -24.60 -9.63
C ILE A 27 6.39 -23.72 -10.74
N GLY A 28 5.08 -23.51 -10.77
CA GLY A 28 4.41 -22.67 -11.77
C GLY A 28 4.90 -21.23 -11.74
N ALA A 29 5.07 -20.65 -10.56
CA ALA A 29 5.61 -19.30 -10.44
C ALA A 29 7.09 -19.20 -10.83
N ALA A 30 7.91 -20.18 -10.44
CA ALA A 30 9.31 -20.27 -10.84
C ALA A 30 9.41 -20.28 -12.37
N TRP A 31 8.67 -21.16 -13.04
CA TRP A 31 8.61 -21.21 -14.50
C TRP A 31 8.11 -19.89 -15.10
N ALA A 32 7.01 -19.32 -14.58
CA ALA A 32 6.46 -18.07 -15.08
C ALA A 32 7.49 -16.93 -15.03
N LEU A 33 8.22 -16.78 -13.94
CA LEU A 33 9.26 -15.76 -13.80
C LEU A 33 10.48 -16.05 -14.67
N THR A 34 10.97 -17.28 -14.69
CA THR A 34 12.13 -17.67 -15.49
C THR A 34 11.86 -17.46 -16.98
N PHE A 35 10.69 -17.88 -17.48
CA PHE A 35 10.30 -17.65 -18.86
C PHE A 35 10.06 -16.17 -19.16
N THR A 36 9.40 -15.45 -18.25
CA THR A 36 9.21 -13.99 -18.41
C THR A 36 10.56 -13.30 -18.53
N PHE A 37 11.50 -13.61 -17.64
CA PHE A 37 12.84 -13.04 -17.68
C PHE A 37 13.58 -13.43 -18.95
N ALA A 38 13.60 -14.70 -19.32
CA ALA A 38 14.25 -15.16 -20.55
C ALA A 38 13.67 -14.44 -21.79
N LEU A 39 12.35 -14.34 -21.88
CA LEU A 39 11.67 -13.66 -22.98
C LEU A 39 12.00 -12.17 -23.01
N VAL A 40 11.96 -11.50 -21.86
CA VAL A 40 12.25 -10.07 -21.76
C VAL A 40 13.74 -9.79 -22.03
N ALA A 41 14.65 -10.58 -21.48
CA ALA A 41 16.09 -10.44 -21.73
C ALA A 41 16.48 -10.68 -23.20
N LEU A 42 15.85 -11.65 -23.87
CA LEU A 42 16.18 -12.02 -25.25
C LEU A 42 15.45 -11.16 -26.30
N ALA A 43 14.15 -10.91 -26.12
CA ALA A 43 13.30 -10.24 -27.11
C ALA A 43 13.19 -8.73 -26.88
N TRP A 44 13.40 -8.24 -25.66
CA TRP A 44 13.23 -6.84 -25.31
C TRP A 44 14.58 -6.16 -25.12
N LYS A 45 15.20 -5.74 -26.23
CA LYS A 45 16.54 -5.13 -26.25
C LYS A 45 16.56 -3.60 -26.22
N ARG A 46 15.41 -2.95 -26.38
CA ARG A 46 15.28 -1.48 -26.39
C ARG A 46 14.17 -1.05 -25.43
N PRO A 47 14.33 0.08 -24.70
CA PRO A 47 13.28 0.58 -23.83
C PRO A 47 12.05 0.95 -24.68
N ARG A 48 10.88 0.46 -24.29
CA ARG A 48 9.59 0.67 -24.98
C ARG A 48 8.66 1.56 -24.17
N PHE A 49 8.80 1.61 -22.85
CA PHE A 49 7.92 2.45 -22.04
C PHE A 49 8.46 3.87 -21.95
N ASP A 50 7.54 4.83 -22.03
CA ASP A 50 7.91 6.24 -21.98
C ASP A 50 6.89 7.09 -21.21
N PRO A 51 7.28 7.69 -20.07
CA PRO A 51 6.39 8.54 -19.29
C PRO A 51 5.99 9.84 -19.99
N ALA A 52 6.65 10.19 -21.10
CA ALA A 52 6.28 11.32 -21.93
C ALA A 52 5.20 10.99 -22.98
N LYS A 53 4.84 9.71 -23.17
CA LYS A 53 3.77 9.37 -24.11
C LYS A 53 2.45 10.03 -23.68
N PRO A 54 1.75 10.69 -24.62
CA PRO A 54 0.59 11.50 -24.28
C PRO A 54 -0.62 10.68 -23.83
N GLY A 55 -0.66 9.38 -24.11
CA GLY A 55 -1.86 8.55 -23.96
C GLY A 55 -2.94 8.89 -24.98
N HIS A 56 -4.07 8.20 -24.94
CA HIS A 56 -5.25 8.53 -25.73
C HIS A 56 -6.14 9.45 -24.90
N ALA A 57 -6.37 10.67 -25.36
CA ALA A 57 -7.23 11.61 -24.68
C ALA A 57 -8.68 11.09 -24.64
N LEU A 58 -9.27 11.06 -23.45
CA LEU A 58 -10.70 10.82 -23.33
C LEU A 58 -11.48 12.03 -23.86
N PRO A 59 -12.77 11.86 -24.21
CA PRO A 59 -13.61 12.98 -24.62
C PRO A 59 -13.54 14.15 -23.63
N ASP A 60 -13.51 15.38 -24.16
CA ASP A 60 -13.32 16.59 -23.35
C ASP A 60 -14.38 16.76 -22.25
N VAL A 61 -15.57 16.20 -22.47
CA VAL A 61 -16.65 16.12 -21.49
C VAL A 61 -16.19 15.43 -20.21
N VAL A 62 -15.42 14.34 -20.30
CA VAL A 62 -14.95 13.59 -19.12
C VAL A 62 -14.02 14.46 -18.27
N THR A 63 -13.04 15.10 -18.91
CA THR A 63 -12.13 16.01 -18.19
C THR A 63 -12.89 17.19 -17.60
N THR A 64 -13.82 17.78 -18.36
CA THR A 64 -14.64 18.92 -17.92
C THR A 64 -15.54 18.54 -16.73
N VAL A 65 -16.18 17.37 -16.75
CA VAL A 65 -17.03 16.90 -15.64
C VAL A 65 -16.20 16.60 -14.40
N VAL A 66 -15.05 15.93 -14.54
CA VAL A 66 -14.15 15.63 -13.40
C VAL A 66 -13.50 16.92 -12.85
N ASP A 67 -13.30 17.93 -13.69
CA ASP A 67 -12.71 19.22 -13.30
C ASP A 67 -13.73 20.28 -12.90
N ALA A 68 -15.01 20.04 -13.17
CA ALA A 68 -16.08 20.91 -12.76
C ALA A 68 -15.98 21.15 -11.25
N ARG A 69 -16.03 22.42 -10.87
CA ARG A 69 -15.95 22.83 -9.46
C ARG A 69 -17.02 22.11 -8.65
N LEU A 70 -18.24 22.00 -9.19
CA LEU A 70 -19.34 21.28 -8.56
C LEU A 70 -18.97 19.83 -8.27
N THR A 71 -18.55 19.05 -9.27
CA THR A 71 -18.14 17.65 -9.08
C THR A 71 -17.04 17.50 -8.03
N ARG A 72 -15.98 18.33 -8.11
CA ARG A 72 -14.88 18.27 -7.14
C ARG A 72 -15.32 18.61 -5.72
N TRP A 73 -16.18 19.62 -5.55
CA TRP A 73 -16.72 20.01 -4.24
C TRP A 73 -17.74 19.02 -3.71
N LEU A 74 -18.57 18.40 -4.56
CA LEU A 74 -19.49 17.34 -4.18
C LEU A 74 -18.72 16.11 -3.70
N VAL A 75 -17.75 15.62 -4.46
CA VAL A 75 -16.94 14.45 -4.06
C VAL A 75 -16.16 14.75 -2.77
N ALA A 76 -15.50 15.91 -2.69
CA ALA A 76 -14.77 16.30 -1.49
C ALA A 76 -15.68 16.49 -0.26
N GLY A 77 -16.88 17.05 -0.47
CA GLY A 77 -17.90 17.24 0.57
C GLY A 77 -18.48 15.93 1.06
N LEU A 78 -18.86 15.03 0.15
CA LEU A 78 -19.33 13.68 0.48
C LEU A 78 -18.27 12.88 1.22
N ALA A 79 -17.00 12.95 0.78
CA ALA A 79 -15.90 12.30 1.47
C ALA A 79 -15.66 12.88 2.88
N LEU A 80 -15.76 14.20 3.04
CA LEU A 80 -15.67 14.85 4.35
C LEU A 80 -16.84 14.47 5.27
N LEU A 81 -18.06 14.43 4.75
CA LEU A 81 -19.25 13.97 5.48
C LEU A 81 -19.12 12.52 5.90
N PHE A 82 -18.66 11.64 5.00
CA PHE A 82 -18.40 10.25 5.31
C PHE A 82 -17.32 10.10 6.39
N ALA A 83 -16.22 10.85 6.30
CA ALA A 83 -15.18 10.84 7.33
C ALA A 83 -15.70 11.34 8.69
N ALA A 84 -16.51 12.41 8.70
CA ALA A 84 -17.16 12.90 9.90
C ALA A 84 -18.12 11.85 10.50
N TRP A 85 -18.91 11.17 9.66
CA TRP A 85 -19.78 10.08 10.07
C TRP A 85 -19.00 8.91 10.69
N VAL A 86 -17.91 8.46 10.06
CA VAL A 86 -17.03 7.41 10.58
C VAL A 86 -16.45 7.81 11.94
N LEU A 87 -16.03 9.07 12.11
CA LEU A 87 -15.55 9.58 13.40
C LEU A 87 -16.67 9.59 14.46
N LEU A 88 -17.87 10.05 14.12
CA LEU A 88 -19.03 10.04 15.02
C LEU A 88 -19.38 8.61 15.42
N ALA A 89 -19.48 7.68 14.47
CA ALA A 89 -19.71 6.27 14.74
C ALA A 89 -18.59 5.66 15.61
N GLY A 90 -17.34 6.09 15.43
CA GLY A 90 -16.23 5.68 16.28
C GLY A 90 -16.30 6.21 17.71
N LEU A 91 -16.71 7.47 17.87
CA LEU A 91 -16.81 8.15 19.16
C LEU A 91 -18.00 7.67 19.99
N PHE A 92 -19.17 7.54 19.36
CA PHE A 92 -20.42 7.18 20.02
C PHE A 92 -20.77 5.68 19.92
N GLY A 93 -20.12 4.94 19.04
CA GLY A 93 -20.34 3.51 18.89
C GLY A 93 -19.68 2.65 19.98
N PRO A 94 -19.90 1.33 19.93
CA PRO A 94 -19.36 0.39 20.91
C PRO A 94 -17.83 0.49 21.03
N GLN A 95 -17.27 0.43 22.23
CA GLN A 95 -15.81 0.40 22.42
C GLN A 95 -15.25 -1.03 22.36
N THR A 96 -15.80 -1.83 21.44
CA THR A 96 -15.44 -3.23 21.19
C THR A 96 -15.00 -3.41 19.74
N GLN A 97 -14.60 -4.64 19.36
CA GLN A 97 -14.19 -4.97 17.99
C GLN A 97 -15.31 -4.77 16.94
N ALA A 98 -16.56 -4.62 17.37
CA ALA A 98 -17.69 -4.32 16.51
C ALA A 98 -17.74 -2.85 16.05
N ASN A 99 -16.84 -1.99 16.53
CA ASN A 99 -16.83 -0.59 16.15
C ASN A 99 -16.51 -0.42 14.65
N GLY A 100 -17.43 0.18 13.89
CA GLY A 100 -17.26 0.44 12.47
C GLY A 100 -16.03 1.30 12.12
N LEU A 101 -15.52 2.10 13.06
CA LEU A 101 -14.26 2.86 12.89
C LEU A 101 -13.08 1.94 12.58
N LEU A 102 -12.98 0.78 13.24
CA LEU A 102 -11.87 -0.16 13.05
C LEU A 102 -11.89 -0.71 11.62
N GLY A 103 -13.06 -1.11 11.13
CA GLY A 103 -13.23 -1.59 9.76
C GLY A 103 -12.97 -0.49 8.72
N ALA A 104 -13.44 0.73 8.96
CA ALA A 104 -13.15 1.86 8.08
C ALA A 104 -11.65 2.17 8.03
N PHE A 105 -10.97 2.10 9.17
CA PHE A 105 -9.56 2.46 9.32
C PHE A 105 -8.61 1.39 8.77
N TYR A 106 -8.78 0.12 9.15
CA TYR A 106 -7.89 -0.97 8.73
C TYR A 106 -8.27 -1.61 7.40
N VAL A 107 -9.54 -1.56 6.98
CA VAL A 107 -9.99 -2.25 5.75
C VAL A 107 -10.25 -1.25 4.63
N LEU A 108 -11.20 -0.33 4.83
CA LEU A 108 -11.63 0.58 3.75
C LEU A 108 -10.52 1.58 3.39
N LEU A 109 -9.85 2.15 4.39
CA LEU A 109 -8.77 3.11 4.18
C LEU A 109 -7.46 2.47 3.71
N TRP A 110 -7.10 1.28 4.23
CA TRP A 110 -5.86 0.62 3.82
C TRP A 110 -5.97 -0.06 2.46
N VAL A 111 -6.96 -0.94 2.30
CA VAL A 111 -7.10 -1.81 1.13
C VAL A 111 -8.02 -1.19 0.09
N GLY A 112 -9.15 -0.62 0.53
CA GLY A 112 -10.10 0.04 -0.35
C GLY A 112 -9.47 1.23 -1.09
N LEU A 113 -8.58 1.97 -0.43
CA LEU A 113 -7.81 3.04 -1.07
C LEU A 113 -6.95 2.54 -2.24
N VAL A 114 -6.34 1.37 -2.13
CA VAL A 114 -5.54 0.77 -3.20
C VAL A 114 -6.41 0.39 -4.37
N ALA A 115 -7.54 -0.28 -4.12
CA ALA A 115 -8.49 -0.65 -5.16
C ALA A 115 -9.00 0.58 -5.92
N LEU A 116 -9.44 1.62 -5.19
CA LEU A 116 -9.89 2.86 -5.81
C LEU A 116 -8.75 3.59 -6.54
N SER A 117 -7.53 3.56 -6.00
CA SER A 117 -6.40 4.26 -6.61
C SER A 117 -5.89 3.59 -7.89
N LEU A 118 -6.01 2.27 -7.95
CA LEU A 118 -5.66 1.47 -9.12
C LEU A 118 -6.64 1.73 -10.28
N VAL A 119 -7.93 1.92 -9.98
CA VAL A 119 -8.97 2.13 -11.00
C VAL A 119 -9.11 3.59 -11.42
N PHE A 120 -9.02 4.55 -10.48
CA PHE A 120 -9.35 5.95 -10.74
C PHE A 120 -8.16 6.91 -10.65
N GLY A 121 -6.95 6.41 -10.42
CA GLY A 121 -5.76 7.22 -10.20
C GLY A 121 -5.65 7.72 -8.76
N PRO A 122 -4.98 8.86 -8.47
CA PRO A 122 -4.65 9.24 -7.09
C PRO A 122 -5.85 9.83 -6.32
N VAL A 123 -6.84 8.99 -5.96
CA VAL A 123 -8.14 9.39 -5.38
C VAL A 123 -8.02 10.15 -4.06
N TRP A 124 -7.03 9.81 -3.21
CA TRP A 124 -6.86 10.45 -1.90
C TRP A 124 -6.65 11.96 -2.01
N ARG A 125 -6.11 12.42 -3.14
CA ARG A 125 -5.93 13.86 -3.40
C ARG A 125 -7.23 14.64 -3.39
N VAL A 126 -8.35 14.00 -3.68
CA VAL A 126 -9.70 14.59 -3.75
C VAL A 126 -10.48 14.26 -2.48
N VAL A 127 -10.39 13.04 -1.96
CA VAL A 127 -11.20 12.58 -0.82
C VAL A 127 -10.60 12.86 0.56
N SER A 128 -9.34 13.30 0.64
CA SER A 128 -8.66 13.58 1.93
C SER A 128 -9.44 14.62 2.77
N PRO A 129 -9.98 14.24 3.94
CA PRO A 129 -10.77 15.13 4.79
C PRO A 129 -9.95 16.34 5.26
N VAL A 130 -8.70 16.10 5.66
CA VAL A 130 -7.77 17.14 6.13
C VAL A 130 -7.51 18.16 5.03
N ARG A 131 -7.30 17.71 3.80
CA ARG A 131 -7.09 18.59 2.65
C ARG A 131 -8.33 19.43 2.36
N THR A 132 -9.52 18.83 2.40
CA THR A 132 -10.78 19.54 2.16
C THR A 132 -10.99 20.63 3.20
N VAL A 133 -10.88 20.30 4.50
CA VAL A 133 -11.01 21.27 5.60
C VAL A 133 -9.98 22.40 5.46
N TYR A 134 -8.73 22.07 5.14
CA TYR A 134 -7.69 23.07 4.94
C TYR A 134 -7.98 24.04 3.78
N VAL A 135 -8.51 23.54 2.65
CA VAL A 135 -8.89 24.41 1.52
C VAL A 135 -10.10 25.28 1.86
N VAL A 136 -11.08 24.76 2.61
CA VAL A 136 -12.23 25.54 3.10
C VAL A 136 -11.78 26.64 4.05
N LEU A 137 -10.98 26.30 5.06
CA LEU A 137 -10.44 27.26 6.03
C LEU A 137 -9.66 28.39 5.33
N ARG A 138 -8.84 28.05 4.32
CA ARG A 138 -8.10 29.05 3.53
C ARG A 138 -8.98 30.03 2.76
N ARG A 139 -10.21 29.64 2.40
CA ARG A 139 -11.15 30.54 1.73
C ARG A 139 -11.89 31.44 2.70
N CYS A 140 -12.10 30.98 3.94
CA CYS A 140 -12.78 31.75 4.97
C CYS A 140 -11.83 32.69 5.74
N LEU A 141 -10.53 32.37 5.82
CA LEU A 141 -9.55 33.12 6.59
C LEU A 141 -8.87 34.24 5.76
N PRO A 142 -8.55 35.40 6.38
CA PRO A 142 -7.86 36.49 5.71
C PRO A 142 -6.50 36.08 5.11
N GLU A 143 -6.12 36.66 3.97
CA GLU A 143 -4.92 36.27 3.22
C GLU A 143 -3.60 36.28 4.02
N ARG A 144 -3.52 37.13 5.05
CA ARG A 144 -2.35 37.24 5.96
C ARG A 144 -2.06 35.92 6.68
N PHE A 145 -3.08 35.14 6.99
CA PHE A 145 -2.96 33.83 7.62
C PHE A 145 -2.80 32.68 6.61
N SER A 146 -3.03 32.97 5.32
CA SER A 146 -3.06 31.97 4.25
C SER A 146 -1.71 31.78 3.56
N ARG A 147 -0.66 32.56 3.86
CA ARG A 147 0.67 32.35 3.24
C ARG A 147 1.47 31.29 4.00
N PRO A 148 2.08 30.31 3.30
CA PRO A 148 2.98 29.35 3.96
C PRO A 148 4.15 30.11 4.59
N ARG A 149 4.44 29.80 5.85
CA ARG A 149 5.47 30.46 6.66
C ARG A 149 6.86 29.88 6.41
N ILE A 150 6.94 28.59 6.05
CA ILE A 150 8.19 27.85 5.89
C ILE A 150 8.14 27.07 4.57
N ARG A 151 9.29 26.93 3.91
CA ARG A 151 9.43 26.05 2.74
C ARG A 151 9.69 24.62 3.22
N TYR A 152 8.95 23.64 2.69
CA TYR A 152 9.19 22.23 2.97
C TYR A 152 10.63 21.84 2.60
N PRO A 153 11.43 21.28 3.52
CA PRO A 153 12.77 20.83 3.22
C PRO A 153 12.77 19.72 2.16
N GLU A 154 13.40 19.95 1.01
CA GLU A 154 13.46 18.96 -0.07
C GLU A 154 14.18 17.66 0.36
N SER A 155 15.10 17.77 1.32
CA SER A 155 15.81 16.63 1.92
C SER A 155 14.90 15.65 2.68
N TRP A 156 13.73 16.09 3.15
CA TRP A 156 12.78 15.21 3.83
C TRP A 156 12.02 14.31 2.84
N GLY A 157 11.82 14.79 1.60
CA GLY A 157 11.15 14.02 0.55
C GLY A 157 9.82 13.42 1.01
N TYR A 158 9.73 12.09 1.01
CA TYR A 158 8.60 11.27 1.48
C TYR A 158 8.87 10.55 2.81
N ARG A 159 10.00 10.81 3.49
CA ARG A 159 10.33 10.14 4.76
C ARG A 159 9.24 10.32 5.84
N PRO A 160 8.64 11.51 6.03
CA PRO A 160 7.55 11.65 7.00
C PRO A 160 6.32 10.81 6.65
N ALA A 161 5.97 10.69 5.35
CA ALA A 161 4.88 9.81 4.93
C ALA A 161 5.22 8.33 5.14
N ALA A 162 6.47 7.92 4.92
CA ALA A 162 6.93 6.57 5.24
C ALA A 162 6.83 6.26 6.74
N LEU A 163 7.17 7.22 7.60
CA LEU A 163 6.98 7.11 9.05
C LEU A 163 5.50 7.03 9.44
N GLY A 164 4.64 7.82 8.79
CA GLY A 164 3.19 7.74 8.98
C GLY A 164 2.60 6.39 8.57
N LEU A 165 3.06 5.83 7.44
CA LEU A 165 2.69 4.49 7.00
C LEU A 165 3.23 3.43 7.97
N PHE A 166 4.47 3.58 8.44
CA PHE A 166 5.04 2.67 9.44
C PHE A 166 4.24 2.70 10.74
N ALA A 167 3.88 3.89 11.23
CA ALA A 167 3.05 4.04 12.43
C ALA A 167 1.67 3.40 12.26
N PHE A 168 1.07 3.50 11.06
CA PHE A 168 -0.19 2.83 10.73
C PHE A 168 -0.05 1.30 10.84
N VAL A 169 0.90 0.70 10.11
CA VAL A 169 1.07 -0.76 10.09
C VAL A 169 1.63 -1.30 11.41
N TRP A 170 2.38 -0.49 12.16
CA TRP A 170 2.82 -0.85 13.51
C TRP A 170 1.63 -0.96 14.46
N MET A 171 0.67 -0.03 14.37
CA MET A 171 -0.55 -0.09 15.18
C MET A 171 -1.35 -1.36 14.90
N GLU A 172 -1.42 -1.76 13.64
CA GLU A 172 -2.11 -2.98 13.21
C GLU A 172 -1.38 -4.27 13.63
N LEU A 173 -0.06 -4.34 13.40
CA LEU A 173 0.69 -5.62 13.43
C LEU A 173 1.50 -5.85 14.70
N ALA A 174 1.86 -4.78 15.42
CA ALA A 174 2.84 -4.84 16.50
C ALA A 174 2.41 -4.15 17.80
N SER A 175 1.33 -3.36 17.80
CA SER A 175 0.86 -2.73 19.03
C SER A 175 0.36 -3.78 20.05
N PRO A 176 0.40 -3.48 21.36
CA PRO A 176 -0.08 -4.40 22.38
C PRO A 176 -1.58 -4.74 22.27
N ASP A 177 -2.37 -3.81 21.73
CA ASP A 177 -3.80 -3.97 21.48
C ASP A 177 -4.17 -3.33 20.13
N SER A 178 -4.06 -4.12 19.06
CA SER A 178 -4.34 -3.67 17.69
C SER A 178 -5.81 -3.37 17.43
N ALA A 179 -6.72 -3.95 18.22
CA ALA A 179 -8.15 -3.72 18.14
C ALA A 179 -8.63 -2.58 19.04
N SER A 180 -7.71 -1.82 19.65
CA SER A 180 -8.04 -0.70 20.51
C SER A 180 -8.65 0.47 19.73
N VAL A 181 -9.95 0.72 19.94
CA VAL A 181 -10.64 1.90 19.38
C VAL A 181 -9.99 3.19 19.87
N PHE A 182 -9.51 3.20 21.12
CA PHE A 182 -8.80 4.36 21.69
C PHE A 182 -7.49 4.64 20.95
N ALA A 183 -6.68 3.62 20.68
CA ALA A 183 -5.43 3.80 19.92
C ALA A 183 -5.69 4.39 18.53
N VAL A 184 -6.72 3.90 17.82
CA VAL A 184 -7.12 4.44 16.51
C VAL A 184 -7.57 5.90 16.61
N LYS A 185 -8.36 6.26 17.63
CA LYS A 185 -8.76 7.66 17.88
C LYS A 185 -7.55 8.58 18.11
N VAL A 186 -6.59 8.14 18.94
CA VAL A 186 -5.35 8.88 19.19
C VAL A 186 -4.53 9.01 17.91
N TRP A 187 -4.40 7.93 17.13
CA TRP A 187 -3.68 7.96 15.86
C TRP A 187 -4.31 8.97 14.89
N LEU A 188 -5.64 8.96 14.75
CA LEU A 188 -6.37 9.91 13.88
C LEU A 188 -6.24 11.35 14.37
N LEU A 189 -6.23 11.58 15.68
CA LEU A 189 -5.99 12.89 16.27
C LEU A 189 -4.58 13.39 15.93
N VAL A 190 -3.55 12.57 16.16
CA VAL A 190 -2.15 12.89 15.84
C VAL A 190 -1.98 13.13 14.34
N TYR A 191 -2.54 12.26 13.50
CA TYR A 191 -2.57 12.41 12.04
C TYR A 191 -3.17 13.76 11.63
N GLY A 192 -4.34 14.10 12.19
CA GLY A 192 -5.01 15.38 11.95
C GLY A 192 -4.13 16.56 12.35
N VAL A 193 -3.65 16.57 13.60
CA VAL A 193 -2.81 17.66 14.14
C VAL A 193 -1.55 17.86 13.32
N VAL A 194 -0.80 16.79 13.03
CA VAL A 194 0.46 16.86 12.26
C VAL A 194 0.21 17.36 10.85
N LEU A 195 -0.83 16.88 10.18
CA LEU A 195 -1.14 17.33 8.82
C LEU A 195 -1.68 18.76 8.78
N PHE A 196 -2.56 19.16 9.70
CA PHE A 196 -3.08 20.52 9.75
C PHE A 196 -2.00 21.53 10.14
N ALA A 197 -1.24 21.27 11.19
CA ALA A 197 -0.15 22.15 11.62
C ALA A 197 0.89 22.31 10.51
N GLY A 198 1.31 21.21 9.89
CA GLY A 198 2.27 21.26 8.80
C GLY A 198 1.70 21.87 7.51
N ALA A 199 0.41 21.69 7.21
CA ALA A 199 -0.23 22.37 6.09
C ALA A 199 -0.31 23.89 6.33
N TRP A 200 -0.57 24.31 7.57
CA TRP A 200 -0.55 25.72 7.95
C TRP A 200 0.84 26.35 7.78
N LEU A 201 1.90 25.63 8.18
CA LEU A 201 3.28 26.12 8.09
C LEU A 201 3.86 26.04 6.67
N CYS A 202 3.72 24.90 6.00
CA CYS A 202 4.41 24.55 4.75
C CYS A 202 3.50 24.53 3.51
N GLY A 203 2.21 24.79 3.67
CA GLY A 203 1.26 24.84 2.57
C GLY A 203 0.80 23.46 2.08
N GLN A 204 0.18 23.44 0.88
CA GLN A 204 -0.27 22.18 0.24
C GLN A 204 0.87 21.20 -0.07
N ARG A 205 2.12 21.67 -0.14
CA ARG A 205 3.29 20.81 -0.35
C ARG A 205 3.50 19.83 0.79
N TRP A 206 3.14 20.21 2.03
CA TRP A 206 3.15 19.31 3.19
C TRP A 206 2.21 18.13 2.98
N LEU A 207 0.93 18.42 2.70
CA LEU A 207 -0.09 17.39 2.45
C LEU A 207 0.29 16.48 1.28
N ALA A 208 0.96 17.00 0.24
CA ALA A 208 1.37 16.19 -0.90
C ALA A 208 2.56 15.25 -0.63
N ARG A 209 3.27 15.41 0.50
CA ARG A 209 4.54 14.70 0.78
C ARG A 209 4.57 13.99 2.13
N VAL A 210 3.78 14.45 3.09
CA VAL A 210 3.73 13.95 4.47
C VAL A 210 2.50 13.09 4.73
N ASP A 211 1.41 13.30 3.99
CA ASP A 211 0.20 12.47 4.13
C ASP A 211 0.49 11.02 3.70
N PRO A 212 0.53 10.05 4.64
CA PRO A 212 0.86 8.66 4.33
C PRO A 212 -0.07 8.07 3.25
N PHE A 213 -1.37 8.26 3.40
CA PHE A 213 -2.38 7.75 2.46
C PHE A 213 -2.35 8.51 1.13
N GLY A 214 -1.99 9.79 1.14
CA GLY A 214 -1.78 10.57 -0.07
C GLY A 214 -0.60 10.07 -0.91
N VAL A 215 0.51 9.72 -0.26
CA VAL A 215 1.68 9.13 -0.93
C VAL A 215 1.41 7.71 -1.37
N TYR A 216 0.72 6.91 -0.55
CA TYR A 216 0.30 5.55 -0.87
C TYR A 216 -0.62 5.51 -2.11
N SER A 217 -1.70 6.29 -2.10
CA SER A 217 -2.61 6.45 -3.24
C SER A 217 -1.86 6.94 -4.49
N MET A 218 -0.92 7.87 -4.34
CA MET A 218 -0.10 8.34 -5.46
C MET A 218 0.81 7.26 -6.04
N ALA A 219 1.43 6.43 -5.20
CA ALA A 219 2.27 5.33 -5.65
C ALA A 219 1.44 4.28 -6.41
N VAL A 220 0.34 3.80 -5.81
CA VAL A 220 -0.54 2.81 -6.45
C VAL A 220 -1.14 3.34 -7.75
N SER A 221 -1.51 4.63 -7.80
CA SER A 221 -2.09 5.25 -9.00
C SER A 221 -1.19 5.22 -10.23
N ARG A 222 0.11 4.88 -10.08
CA ARG A 222 1.02 4.72 -11.22
C ARG A 222 0.78 3.46 -12.04
N LEU A 223 -0.01 2.54 -11.52
CA LEU A 223 -0.53 1.39 -12.27
C LEU A 223 -1.95 1.61 -12.81
N SER A 224 -2.53 2.79 -12.60
CA SER A 224 -3.83 3.12 -13.18
C SER A 224 -3.71 3.27 -14.70
N PRO A 225 -4.65 2.72 -15.49
CA PRO A 225 -4.71 2.98 -16.93
C PRO A 225 -5.12 4.43 -17.24
N PHE A 226 -5.62 5.16 -16.24
CA PHE A 226 -6.00 6.57 -16.36
C PHE A 226 -5.02 7.49 -15.65
N TRP A 227 -4.57 8.54 -16.35
CA TRP A 227 -3.77 9.61 -15.77
C TRP A 227 -4.07 10.95 -16.41
N ARG A 228 -3.41 12.01 -15.93
CA ARG A 228 -3.47 13.34 -16.55
C ARG A 228 -2.26 13.58 -17.40
N ASN A 229 -2.49 13.97 -18.64
CA ASN A 229 -1.44 14.50 -19.50
C ASN A 229 -0.93 15.83 -18.92
N ARG A 230 0.40 15.99 -18.85
CA ARG A 230 1.04 17.16 -18.21
C ARG A 230 0.95 18.42 -19.06
N GLU A 231 0.88 18.29 -20.37
CA GLU A 231 0.88 19.40 -21.32
C GLU A 231 -0.55 19.89 -21.55
N THR A 232 -1.49 18.97 -21.80
CA THR A 232 -2.88 19.32 -22.13
C THR A 232 -3.79 19.40 -20.92
N GLY A 233 -3.39 18.82 -19.78
CA GLY A 233 -4.22 18.72 -18.56
C GLY A 233 -5.38 17.74 -18.65
N LYS A 234 -5.65 17.17 -19.84
CA LYS A 234 -6.74 16.22 -20.11
C LYS A 234 -6.49 14.88 -19.42
N ILE A 235 -7.60 14.20 -19.08
CA ILE A 235 -7.56 12.81 -18.62
C ILE A 235 -7.34 11.93 -19.85
N VAL A 236 -6.33 11.06 -19.75
CA VAL A 236 -5.93 10.16 -20.82
C VAL A 236 -6.01 8.73 -20.32
N VAL A 237 -6.29 7.82 -21.25
CA VAL A 237 -6.23 6.37 -21.06
C VAL A 237 -5.08 5.81 -21.87
N GLY A 238 -4.36 4.85 -21.31
CA GLY A 238 -3.33 4.14 -22.04
C GLY A 238 -2.66 3.06 -21.23
N ASN A 239 -1.50 2.62 -21.71
CA ASN A 239 -0.78 1.53 -21.10
C ASN A 239 -0.24 1.92 -19.71
N PRO A 240 -0.63 1.24 -18.61
CA PRO A 240 -0.12 1.51 -17.27
C PRO A 240 1.42 1.48 -17.19
N PHE A 241 2.08 0.69 -18.02
CA PHE A 241 3.54 0.63 -18.06
C PHE A 241 4.20 1.93 -18.55
N ASP A 242 3.51 2.74 -19.36
CA ASP A 242 4.01 4.08 -19.73
C ASP A 242 3.83 5.07 -18.56
N HIS A 243 2.80 4.89 -17.72
CA HIS A 243 2.55 5.76 -16.56
C HIS A 243 3.42 5.41 -15.35
N LEU A 244 3.78 4.14 -15.18
CA LEU A 244 4.51 3.63 -14.03
C LEU A 244 5.83 4.37 -13.74
N PRO A 245 6.70 4.66 -14.74
CA PRO A 245 7.95 5.40 -14.54
C PRO A 245 7.75 6.89 -14.18
N SER A 246 6.52 7.41 -14.22
CA SER A 246 6.21 8.80 -13.86
C SER A 246 6.14 9.04 -12.34
N LEU A 247 6.45 8.01 -11.53
CA LEU A 247 6.61 8.12 -10.08
C LEU A 247 7.66 9.21 -9.74
N PRO A 248 7.30 10.24 -8.95
CA PRO A 248 8.25 11.26 -8.56
C PRO A 248 9.33 10.67 -7.63
N VAL A 249 10.58 10.73 -8.06
CA VAL A 249 11.72 10.24 -7.28
C VAL A 249 12.14 11.31 -6.26
N ARG A 250 12.02 10.98 -4.97
CA ARG A 250 12.39 11.86 -3.84
C ARG A 250 12.99 11.04 -2.69
N PRO A 251 13.77 11.66 -1.79
CA PRO A 251 14.27 10.98 -0.60
C PRO A 251 13.14 10.25 0.14
N GLY A 252 13.32 8.98 0.48
CA GLY A 252 12.29 8.18 1.18
C GLY A 252 11.30 7.43 0.29
N VAL A 253 11.33 7.56 -1.04
CA VAL A 253 10.43 6.78 -1.93
C VAL A 253 10.62 5.26 -1.76
N VAL A 254 11.86 4.80 -1.65
CA VAL A 254 12.17 3.38 -1.38
C VAL A 254 11.68 2.97 0.00
N MET A 255 11.80 3.84 1.00
CA MET A 255 11.32 3.59 2.36
C MET A 255 9.79 3.41 2.37
N VAL A 256 9.04 4.24 1.65
CA VAL A 256 7.59 4.09 1.50
C VAL A 256 7.26 2.70 0.95
N LEU A 257 7.88 2.30 -0.16
CA LEU A 257 7.59 1.03 -0.82
C LEU A 257 8.07 -0.17 0.01
N ALA A 258 9.17 -0.03 0.74
CA ALA A 258 9.66 -1.03 1.66
C ALA A 258 8.75 -1.19 2.89
N VAL A 259 8.14 -0.11 3.38
CA VAL A 259 7.10 -0.20 4.42
C VAL A 259 5.88 -0.96 3.88
N LEU A 260 5.40 -0.62 2.69
CA LEU A 260 4.22 -1.26 2.09
C LEU A 260 4.45 -2.77 1.81
N LEU A 261 5.62 -3.14 1.26
CA LEU A 261 5.93 -4.53 0.96
C LEU A 261 6.38 -5.32 2.21
N GLY A 262 7.24 -4.73 3.03
CA GLY A 262 7.80 -5.39 4.21
C GLY A 262 6.77 -5.63 5.31
N SER A 263 5.83 -4.70 5.51
CA SER A 263 4.75 -4.89 6.49
C SER A 263 3.79 -6.01 6.10
N THR A 264 3.40 -6.10 4.82
CA THR A 264 2.51 -7.15 4.32
C THR A 264 3.17 -8.52 4.32
N ALA A 265 4.48 -8.56 4.02
CA ALA A 265 5.28 -9.77 4.19
C ALA A 265 5.39 -10.18 5.68
N PHE A 266 5.63 -9.23 6.58
CA PHE A 266 5.69 -9.51 8.02
C PHE A 266 4.34 -9.96 8.59
N ASP A 267 3.22 -9.35 8.18
CA ASP A 267 1.88 -9.74 8.58
C ASP A 267 1.65 -11.24 8.33
N SER A 268 1.90 -11.66 7.09
CA SER A 268 1.81 -13.06 6.67
C SER A 268 2.76 -13.97 7.44
N PHE A 269 4.00 -13.55 7.64
CA PHE A 269 4.99 -14.33 8.40
C PHE A 269 4.61 -14.47 9.88
N SER A 270 4.06 -13.41 10.48
CA SER A 270 3.65 -13.38 11.88
C SER A 270 2.46 -14.29 12.17
N ALA A 271 1.70 -14.64 11.12
CA ALA A 271 0.63 -15.63 11.17
C ALA A 271 1.11 -17.08 10.92
N SER A 272 2.41 -17.32 10.68
CA SER A 272 2.95 -18.67 10.52
C SER A 272 3.03 -19.41 11.87
N PRO A 273 2.88 -20.75 11.89
CA PRO A 273 3.14 -21.55 13.10
C PRO A 273 4.57 -21.37 13.62
N THR A 274 5.54 -21.26 12.71
CA THR A 274 6.97 -21.07 13.03
C THR A 274 7.21 -19.80 13.85
N TRP A 275 6.66 -18.67 13.41
CA TRP A 275 6.78 -17.42 14.17
C TRP A 275 6.05 -17.49 15.52
N ARG A 276 4.82 -18.02 15.56
CA ARG A 276 4.06 -18.14 16.80
C ARG A 276 4.83 -18.96 17.83
N ASN A 277 5.30 -20.15 17.45
CA ASN A 277 6.07 -21.01 18.34
C ASN A 277 7.37 -20.35 18.84
N PHE A 278 8.06 -19.61 17.97
CA PHE A 278 9.24 -18.83 18.35
C PHE A 278 8.90 -17.72 19.36
N ALA A 279 7.87 -16.92 19.06
CA ALA A 279 7.44 -15.83 19.92
C ALA A 279 6.98 -16.34 21.30
N ASP A 280 6.22 -17.43 21.34
CA ASP A 280 5.76 -18.08 22.58
C ASP A 280 6.94 -18.66 23.37
N GLY A 281 7.98 -19.15 22.70
CA GLY A 281 9.23 -19.59 23.32
C GLY A 281 9.96 -18.44 24.02
N VAL A 282 10.12 -17.31 23.33
CA VAL A 282 10.77 -16.12 23.90
C VAL A 282 9.95 -15.52 25.03
N ALA A 283 8.62 -15.45 24.88
CA ALA A 283 7.72 -14.95 25.91
C ALA A 283 7.82 -15.75 27.21
N ARG A 284 7.92 -17.08 27.13
CA ARG A 284 8.10 -17.96 28.30
C ARG A 284 9.45 -17.77 29.00
N GLY A 285 10.51 -17.43 28.26
CA GLY A 285 11.85 -17.19 28.81
C GLY A 285 12.03 -15.79 29.43
N ALA A 286 11.17 -14.83 29.09
CA ALA A 286 11.20 -13.47 29.59
C ALA A 286 10.50 -13.34 30.96
N HIS A 287 11.04 -14.01 31.99
CA HIS A 287 10.49 -13.98 33.35
C HIS A 287 10.36 -12.54 33.87
N GLY A 288 9.16 -12.16 34.32
CA GLY A 288 8.89 -10.86 34.94
C GLY A 288 8.44 -9.74 34.00
N VAL A 289 8.39 -9.98 32.68
CA VAL A 289 7.84 -9.01 31.70
C VAL A 289 6.45 -9.47 31.24
N PRO A 290 5.43 -8.60 31.18
CA PRO A 290 4.12 -8.96 30.65
C PRO A 290 4.22 -9.49 29.21
N GLU A 291 3.53 -10.59 28.92
CA GLU A 291 3.54 -11.24 27.61
C GLU A 291 3.14 -10.29 26.46
N THR A 292 2.20 -9.38 26.72
CA THR A 292 1.76 -8.36 25.76
C THR A 292 2.90 -7.42 25.35
N VAL A 293 3.76 -7.03 26.30
CA VAL A 293 4.90 -6.16 26.04
C VAL A 293 5.98 -6.92 25.26
N THR A 294 6.28 -8.16 25.65
CA THR A 294 7.26 -9.01 24.95
C THR A 294 6.81 -9.30 23.52
N SER A 295 5.54 -9.66 23.31
CA SER A 295 4.96 -9.91 21.98
C SER A 295 4.98 -8.65 21.11
N SER A 296 4.57 -7.50 21.67
CA SER A 296 4.62 -6.22 20.95
C SER A 296 6.05 -5.82 20.55
N ALA A 297 7.03 -6.01 21.45
CA ALA A 297 8.43 -5.74 21.16
C ALA A 297 8.97 -6.67 20.05
N LEU A 298 8.71 -7.98 20.15
CA LEU A 298 9.11 -8.95 19.13
C LEU A 298 8.49 -8.65 17.77
N ARG A 299 7.19 -8.32 17.73
CA ARG A 299 6.50 -7.92 16.50
C ARG A 299 7.05 -6.62 15.92
N THR A 300 7.41 -5.66 16.76
CA THR A 300 8.06 -4.41 16.35
C THR A 300 9.42 -4.66 15.70
N VAL A 301 10.22 -5.53 16.31
CA VAL A 301 11.52 -5.93 15.75
C VAL A 301 11.33 -6.67 14.44
N GLY A 302 10.44 -7.67 14.40
CA GLY A 302 10.13 -8.42 13.18
C GLY A 302 9.67 -7.52 12.03
N LEU A 303 8.72 -6.64 12.28
CA LEU A 303 8.24 -5.65 11.30
C LEU A 303 9.38 -4.78 10.78
N THR A 304 10.22 -4.24 11.67
CA THR A 304 11.36 -3.39 11.30
C THR A 304 12.40 -4.17 10.48
N VAL A 305 12.66 -5.42 10.83
CA VAL A 305 13.58 -6.31 10.11
C VAL A 305 13.08 -6.58 8.70
N PHE A 306 11.81 -6.94 8.52
CA PHE A 306 11.25 -7.20 7.19
C PHE A 306 11.29 -5.96 6.30
N ILE A 307 10.91 -4.79 6.82
CA ILE A 307 11.00 -3.52 6.10
C ILE A 307 12.45 -3.19 5.73
N SER A 308 13.38 -3.43 6.65
CA SER A 308 14.82 -3.20 6.42
C SER A 308 15.39 -4.16 5.38
N ILE A 309 15.00 -5.44 5.40
CA ILE A 309 15.41 -6.42 4.40
C ILE A 309 14.98 -5.96 3.01
N VAL A 310 13.72 -5.55 2.82
CA VAL A 310 13.25 -5.04 1.53
C VAL A 310 14.03 -3.79 1.12
N ALA A 311 14.15 -2.80 2.01
CA ALA A 311 14.85 -1.56 1.71
C ALA A 311 16.33 -1.79 1.32
N LEU A 312 17.03 -2.66 2.06
CA LEU A 312 18.45 -2.96 1.85
C LEU A 312 18.66 -3.82 0.62
N THR A 313 17.99 -4.96 0.48
CA THR A 313 18.18 -5.88 -0.65
C THR A 313 17.85 -5.19 -1.98
N PHE A 314 16.74 -4.44 -2.05
CA PHE A 314 16.41 -3.66 -3.24
C PHE A 314 17.43 -2.56 -3.53
N SER A 315 17.84 -1.79 -2.51
CA SER A 315 18.80 -0.69 -2.71
C SER A 315 20.19 -1.21 -3.09
N LEU A 316 20.64 -2.32 -2.50
CA LEU A 316 21.92 -2.95 -2.81
C LEU A 316 21.89 -3.52 -4.22
N ALA A 317 20.81 -4.20 -4.62
CA ALA A 317 20.67 -4.74 -5.96
C ALA A 317 20.65 -3.65 -7.04
N ALA A 318 19.91 -2.56 -6.83
CA ALA A 318 19.94 -1.41 -7.74
C ALA A 318 21.35 -0.81 -7.83
N ARG A 319 22.08 -0.73 -6.71
CA ARG A 319 23.44 -0.16 -6.62
C ARG A 319 24.55 -1.08 -7.11
N ALA A 320 24.31 -2.38 -7.26
CA ALA A 320 25.28 -3.35 -7.75
C ALA A 320 25.61 -3.18 -9.25
N THR A 321 24.93 -2.25 -9.92
CA THR A 321 25.15 -1.96 -11.32
C THR A 321 26.52 -1.31 -11.58
N GLY A 322 27.30 -1.91 -12.48
CA GLY A 322 28.59 -1.39 -12.93
C GLY A 322 28.47 -0.25 -13.95
N GLY A 323 29.59 0.42 -14.25
CA GLY A 323 29.67 1.43 -15.31
C GLY A 323 29.01 2.78 -15.03
N VAL A 324 28.58 3.03 -13.78
CA VAL A 324 28.00 4.31 -13.35
C VAL A 324 28.86 4.97 -12.29
N ASP A 325 28.87 6.31 -12.26
CA ASP A 325 29.57 7.09 -11.24
C ASP A 325 28.93 6.93 -9.85
N ALA A 326 29.58 7.49 -8.82
CA ALA A 326 29.11 7.35 -7.44
C ALA A 326 27.77 8.06 -7.16
N GLU A 327 27.48 9.16 -7.86
CA GLU A 327 26.25 9.95 -7.67
C GLU A 327 25.06 9.25 -8.32
N GLN A 328 25.22 8.83 -9.58
CA GLN A 328 24.28 8.01 -10.32
C GLN A 328 23.96 6.73 -9.54
N ARG A 329 24.98 6.02 -9.06
CA ARG A 329 24.80 4.80 -8.25
C ARG A 329 23.94 5.05 -7.02
N ARG A 330 24.14 6.17 -6.31
CA ARG A 330 23.31 6.54 -5.14
C ARG A 330 21.86 6.87 -5.52
N ALA A 331 21.62 7.37 -6.74
CA ALA A 331 20.29 7.69 -7.23
C ALA A 331 19.51 6.48 -7.78
N LEU A 332 20.20 5.40 -8.19
CA LEU A 332 19.59 4.21 -8.81
C LEU A 332 18.39 3.62 -8.03
N PRO A 333 18.46 3.41 -6.69
CA PRO A 333 17.33 2.84 -5.95
C PRO A 333 16.04 3.68 -6.11
N GLY A 334 16.17 5.00 -6.07
CA GLY A 334 15.02 5.89 -6.26
C GLY A 334 14.47 5.83 -7.68
N GLN A 335 15.34 5.72 -8.69
CA GLN A 335 14.94 5.67 -10.10
C GLN A 335 14.29 4.35 -10.49
N MET A 336 14.64 3.25 -9.84
CA MET A 336 14.05 1.92 -10.04
C MET A 336 12.83 1.66 -9.15
N ALA A 337 12.55 2.52 -8.16
CA ALA A 337 11.51 2.33 -7.14
C ALA A 337 10.12 1.96 -7.71
N HIS A 338 9.74 2.51 -8.87
CA HIS A 338 8.46 2.21 -9.51
C HIS A 338 8.25 0.72 -9.83
N SER A 339 9.32 -0.06 -9.99
CA SER A 339 9.26 -1.51 -10.20
C SER A 339 8.74 -2.30 -8.99
N LEU A 340 8.74 -1.73 -7.77
CA LEU A 340 8.16 -2.38 -6.59
C LEU A 340 6.64 -2.22 -6.48
N ILE A 341 6.06 -1.20 -7.12
CA ILE A 341 4.62 -0.91 -7.02
C ILE A 341 3.75 -2.11 -7.43
N PRO A 342 4.03 -2.82 -8.54
CA PRO A 342 3.25 -3.99 -8.93
C PRO A 342 3.29 -5.14 -7.91
N ILE A 343 4.43 -5.36 -7.25
CA ILE A 343 4.56 -6.37 -6.19
C ILE A 343 3.70 -5.97 -4.99
N VAL A 344 3.81 -4.72 -4.55
CA VAL A 344 3.00 -4.17 -3.46
C VAL A 344 1.51 -4.35 -3.75
N VAL A 345 1.04 -3.95 -4.94
CA VAL A 345 -0.37 -4.08 -5.33
C VAL A 345 -0.80 -5.55 -5.39
N GLY A 346 0.01 -6.42 -6.00
CA GLY A 346 -0.25 -7.86 -6.06
C GLY A 346 -0.39 -8.48 -4.67
N TYR A 347 0.46 -8.09 -3.72
CA TYR A 347 0.44 -8.60 -2.34
C TYR A 347 -0.78 -8.12 -1.59
N ILE A 348 -1.13 -6.83 -1.73
CA ILE A 348 -2.29 -6.29 -1.04
C ILE A 348 -3.56 -7.03 -1.45
N PHE A 349 -3.74 -7.31 -2.74
CA PHE A 349 -4.88 -8.10 -3.19
C PHE A 349 -4.77 -9.58 -2.80
N ALA A 350 -3.58 -10.18 -2.90
CA ALA A 350 -3.42 -11.59 -2.52
C ALA A 350 -3.69 -11.85 -1.02
N HIS A 351 -3.32 -10.92 -0.14
CA HIS A 351 -3.44 -11.10 1.30
C HIS A 351 -4.72 -10.47 1.88
N TYR A 352 -5.18 -9.34 1.34
CA TYR A 352 -6.31 -8.60 1.92
C TYR A 352 -7.60 -8.57 1.10
N LEU A 353 -7.70 -9.30 -0.02
CA LEU A 353 -8.95 -9.32 -0.80
C LEU A 353 -10.14 -9.87 0.02
N THR A 354 -9.94 -10.94 0.79
CA THR A 354 -10.98 -11.48 1.68
C THR A 354 -11.40 -10.45 2.73
N TYR A 355 -10.43 -9.75 3.34
CA TYR A 355 -10.70 -8.66 4.26
C TYR A 355 -11.51 -7.54 3.60
N LEU A 356 -11.12 -7.10 2.39
CA LEU A 356 -11.82 -6.06 1.67
C LEU A 356 -13.28 -6.42 1.37
N VAL A 357 -13.53 -7.65 0.92
CA VAL A 357 -14.89 -8.08 0.55
C VAL A 357 -15.73 -8.38 1.79
N GLU A 358 -15.24 -9.19 2.72
CA GLU A 358 -16.06 -9.70 3.82
C GLU A 358 -16.04 -8.76 5.02
N ARG A 359 -14.85 -8.35 5.49
CA ARG A 359 -14.74 -7.37 6.58
C ARG A 359 -15.11 -5.95 6.14
N GLY A 360 -14.93 -5.62 4.86
CA GLY A 360 -15.41 -4.36 4.30
C GLY A 360 -16.94 -4.26 4.30
N GLN A 361 -17.65 -5.33 3.92
CA GLN A 361 -19.12 -5.41 4.10
C GLN A 361 -19.50 -5.20 5.57
N GLN A 362 -18.82 -5.90 6.47
CA GLN A 362 -19.06 -5.82 7.91
C GLN A 362 -18.85 -4.39 8.44
N ALA A 363 -17.81 -3.69 7.96
CA ALA A 363 -17.55 -2.29 8.28
C ALA A 363 -18.66 -1.37 7.77
N VAL A 364 -19.13 -1.58 6.53
CA VAL A 364 -20.22 -0.78 5.95
C VAL A 364 -21.52 -1.02 6.71
N ILE A 365 -21.84 -2.26 7.07
CA ILE A 365 -23.02 -2.60 7.88
C ILE A 365 -22.94 -1.92 9.25
N ALA A 366 -21.80 -2.05 9.95
CA ALA A 366 -21.59 -1.41 11.24
C ALA A 366 -21.68 0.13 11.19
N LEU A 367 -21.36 0.75 10.05
CA LEU A 367 -21.52 2.19 9.82
C LEU A 367 -22.93 2.58 9.39
N ALA A 368 -23.64 1.71 8.68
CA ALA A 368 -24.94 1.99 8.08
C ALA A 368 -26.12 1.66 8.99
N ASP A 369 -25.88 0.89 10.06
CA ASP A 369 -26.92 0.36 10.92
C ASP A 369 -26.89 0.91 12.37
N PRO A 370 -27.23 2.21 12.58
CA PRO A 370 -27.49 2.73 13.91
C PRO A 370 -28.83 2.25 14.51
N LEU A 371 -29.64 1.48 13.77
CA LEU A 371 -30.99 1.02 14.13
C LEU A 371 -31.08 -0.50 14.39
N SER A 372 -29.95 -1.22 14.43
CA SER A 372 -29.88 -2.67 14.65
C SER A 372 -30.78 -3.49 13.69
N ARG A 373 -30.75 -3.17 12.39
CA ARG A 373 -31.34 -3.98 11.34
C ARG A 373 -30.39 -5.13 11.02
N ASP A 374 -30.86 -6.38 11.14
CA ASP A 374 -30.11 -7.63 10.95
C ASP A 374 -29.53 -7.86 9.53
N TRP A 375 -28.67 -6.98 9.04
CA TRP A 375 -27.99 -7.12 7.75
C TRP A 375 -26.85 -8.14 7.89
N GLN A 376 -26.88 -9.19 7.07
CA GLN A 376 -25.89 -10.26 7.12
C GLN A 376 -24.76 -10.07 6.11
N VAL A 377 -23.55 -10.48 6.50
CA VAL A 377 -22.36 -10.46 5.62
C VAL A 377 -22.42 -11.63 4.65
N ALA A 378 -22.18 -11.37 3.37
CA ALA A 378 -22.02 -12.42 2.37
C ALA A 378 -20.56 -12.90 2.30
N TYR A 379 -20.32 -14.13 2.75
CA TYR A 379 -18.99 -14.78 2.78
C TYR A 379 -18.62 -15.47 1.44
N ILE A 380 -18.83 -14.78 0.31
CA ILE A 380 -18.74 -15.37 -1.04
C ILE A 380 -17.34 -15.94 -1.32
N LEU A 381 -16.27 -15.28 -0.87
CA LEU A 381 -14.90 -15.73 -1.13
C LEU A 381 -14.52 -16.92 -0.24
N SER A 382 -14.88 -16.86 1.03
CA SER A 382 -14.70 -17.97 1.98
C SER A 382 -15.46 -19.23 1.55
N MET A 383 -16.63 -19.08 0.91
CA MET A 383 -17.41 -20.20 0.37
C MET A 383 -16.87 -20.76 -0.96
N HIS A 384 -15.92 -20.08 -1.61
CA HIS A 384 -15.27 -20.53 -2.84
C HIS A 384 -13.73 -20.53 -2.74
N PRO A 385 -13.12 -21.40 -1.92
CA PRO A 385 -11.67 -21.41 -1.67
C PRO A 385 -10.83 -21.60 -2.93
N ALA A 386 -11.31 -22.36 -3.91
CA ALA A 386 -10.62 -22.56 -5.19
C ALA A 386 -10.48 -21.25 -5.96
N VAL A 387 -11.59 -20.52 -6.14
CA VAL A 387 -11.60 -19.21 -6.81
C VAL A 387 -10.70 -18.23 -6.05
N LEU A 388 -10.81 -18.18 -4.73
CA LEU A 388 -9.98 -17.33 -3.89
C LEU A 388 -8.49 -17.64 -4.09
N SER A 389 -8.09 -18.91 -4.03
CA SER A 389 -6.69 -19.32 -4.21
C SER A 389 -6.14 -18.97 -5.59
N THR A 390 -6.93 -19.16 -6.65
CA THR A 390 -6.56 -18.79 -8.02
C THR A 390 -6.36 -17.28 -8.13
N ILE A 391 -7.26 -16.47 -7.56
CA ILE A 391 -7.11 -15.01 -7.57
C ILE A 391 -5.84 -14.60 -6.81
N LYS A 392 -5.60 -15.15 -5.61
CA LYS A 392 -4.43 -14.84 -4.80
C LYS A 392 -3.12 -15.13 -5.53
N VAL A 393 -2.96 -16.34 -6.07
CA VAL A 393 -1.77 -16.73 -6.84
C VAL A 393 -1.63 -15.86 -8.09
N THR A 394 -2.71 -15.58 -8.80
CA THR A 394 -2.69 -14.73 -10.01
C THR A 394 -2.24 -13.31 -9.69
N CYS A 395 -2.72 -12.72 -8.59
CA CYS A 395 -2.30 -11.40 -8.12
C CYS A 395 -0.79 -11.36 -7.80
N VAL A 396 -0.28 -12.36 -7.08
CA VAL A 396 1.16 -12.45 -6.76
C VAL A 396 2.01 -12.60 -8.02
N VAL A 397 1.67 -13.55 -8.90
CA VAL A 397 2.45 -13.84 -10.11
C VAL A 397 2.39 -12.67 -11.09
N THR A 398 1.20 -12.11 -11.34
CA THR A 398 1.04 -10.96 -12.25
C THR A 398 1.77 -9.74 -11.72
N GLY A 399 1.66 -9.44 -10.41
CA GLY A 399 2.41 -8.36 -9.77
C GLY A 399 3.92 -8.47 -10.02
N HIS A 400 4.49 -9.66 -9.87
CA HIS A 400 5.92 -9.87 -10.11
C HIS A 400 6.32 -9.83 -11.59
N ILE A 401 5.52 -10.41 -12.50
CA ILE A 401 5.76 -10.32 -13.94
C ILE A 401 5.81 -8.85 -14.39
N VAL A 402 4.83 -8.05 -13.97
CA VAL A 402 4.75 -6.61 -14.26
C VAL A 402 5.96 -5.88 -13.65
N ALA A 403 6.37 -6.23 -12.44
CA ALA A 403 7.55 -5.66 -11.78
C ALA A 403 8.86 -5.96 -12.52
N VAL A 404 9.08 -7.21 -12.95
CA VAL A 404 10.26 -7.62 -13.71
C VAL A 404 10.32 -6.89 -15.05
N ILE A 405 9.20 -6.82 -15.77
CA ILE A 405 9.10 -6.09 -17.04
C ILE A 405 9.42 -4.60 -16.84
N ALA A 406 8.87 -3.96 -15.80
CA ALA A 406 9.12 -2.56 -15.49
C ALA A 406 10.59 -2.29 -15.10
N ALA A 407 11.17 -3.16 -14.26
CA ALA A 407 12.57 -3.06 -13.86
C ALA A 407 13.51 -3.21 -15.07
N HIS A 408 13.23 -4.17 -15.95
CA HIS A 408 14.01 -4.42 -17.16
C HIS A 408 13.99 -3.24 -18.12
N ASP A 409 12.80 -2.73 -18.44
CA ASP A 409 12.66 -1.61 -19.37
C ASP A 409 13.38 -0.35 -18.84
N LYS A 410 13.27 -0.09 -17.53
CA LYS A 410 14.01 1.00 -16.90
C LYS A 410 15.53 0.79 -16.98
N ALA A 411 16.00 -0.43 -16.73
CA ALA A 411 17.43 -0.76 -16.78
C ALA A 411 18.00 -0.50 -18.19
N LEU A 412 17.27 -0.87 -19.25
CA LEU A 412 17.69 -0.58 -20.64
C LEU A 412 17.77 0.91 -20.94
N ARG A 413 16.91 1.74 -20.33
CA ARG A 413 16.92 3.20 -20.52
C ARG A 413 18.07 3.88 -19.78
N MET A 414 18.50 3.34 -18.64
CA MET A 414 19.42 4.04 -17.73
C MET A 414 20.86 3.53 -17.75
N LEU A 415 21.07 2.25 -18.05
CA LEU A 415 22.37 1.62 -17.85
C LEU A 415 23.18 1.56 -19.15
N PRO A 416 24.52 1.75 -19.09
CA PRO A 416 25.39 1.52 -20.23
C PRO A 416 25.24 0.10 -20.76
N SER A 417 25.23 -0.07 -22.08
CA SER A 417 25.01 -1.35 -22.76
C SER A 417 25.89 -2.50 -22.24
N ALA A 418 27.15 -2.21 -21.91
CA ALA A 418 28.11 -3.19 -21.37
C ALA A 418 27.75 -3.73 -19.98
N HIS A 419 26.96 -3.00 -19.18
CA HIS A 419 26.64 -3.35 -17.79
C HIS A 419 25.13 -3.61 -17.56
N GLN A 420 24.33 -3.60 -18.63
CA GLN A 420 22.89 -3.88 -18.55
C GLN A 420 22.64 -5.27 -17.96
N LEU A 421 23.37 -6.30 -18.44
CA LEU A 421 23.19 -7.69 -18.01
C LEU A 421 23.54 -7.92 -16.53
N THR A 422 24.65 -7.37 -16.03
CA THR A 422 25.09 -7.58 -14.63
C THR A 422 24.21 -6.85 -13.62
N GLY A 423 23.82 -5.60 -13.93
CA GLY A 423 22.86 -4.86 -13.12
C GLY A 423 21.47 -5.50 -13.11
N GLN A 424 21.02 -6.00 -14.26
CA GLN A 424 19.75 -6.73 -14.39
C GLN A 424 19.75 -8.03 -13.59
N LEU A 425 20.83 -8.80 -13.61
CA LEU A 425 20.90 -10.08 -12.92
C LEU A 425 20.75 -9.94 -11.40
N THR A 426 21.38 -8.91 -10.82
CA THR A 426 21.28 -8.68 -9.36
C THR A 426 19.87 -8.24 -8.97
N MET A 427 19.28 -7.32 -9.73
CA MET A 427 17.91 -6.87 -9.49
C MET A 427 16.89 -7.99 -9.70
N MET A 428 17.07 -8.80 -10.75
CA MET A 428 16.25 -9.98 -11.03
C MET A 428 16.30 -10.95 -9.86
N LEU A 429 17.49 -11.28 -9.34
CA LEU A 429 17.64 -12.23 -8.24
C LEU A 429 16.84 -11.78 -7.01
N VAL A 430 16.88 -10.48 -6.68
CA VAL A 430 16.07 -9.93 -5.58
C VAL A 430 14.57 -10.03 -5.86
N MET A 431 14.11 -9.68 -7.06
CA MET A 431 12.68 -9.76 -7.43
C MET A 431 12.15 -11.19 -7.43
N VAL A 432 12.97 -12.14 -7.91
CA VAL A 432 12.66 -13.56 -7.88
C VAL A 432 12.62 -14.07 -6.43
N GLY A 433 13.60 -13.68 -5.61
CA GLY A 433 13.61 -13.97 -4.17
C GLY A 433 12.35 -13.45 -3.46
N TYR A 434 11.89 -12.24 -3.79
CA TYR A 434 10.63 -11.71 -3.28
C TYR A 434 9.45 -12.56 -3.71
N THR A 435 9.43 -13.08 -4.94
CA THR A 435 8.31 -13.93 -5.39
C THR A 435 8.24 -15.25 -4.66
N PHE A 436 9.38 -15.93 -4.53
CA PHE A 436 9.46 -17.17 -3.76
C PHE A 436 9.05 -16.94 -2.30
N MET A 437 9.54 -15.86 -1.68
CA MET A 437 9.14 -15.48 -0.34
C MET A 437 7.64 -15.16 -0.26
N GLY A 438 7.07 -14.45 -1.24
CA GLY A 438 5.65 -14.15 -1.29
C GLY A 438 4.77 -15.38 -1.33
N LEU A 439 5.11 -16.33 -2.19
CA LEU A 439 4.37 -17.58 -2.29
C LEU A 439 4.55 -18.42 -1.03
N TYR A 440 5.76 -18.52 -0.51
CA TYR A 440 6.02 -19.16 0.78
C TYR A 440 5.11 -18.61 1.88
N LEU A 441 5.04 -17.29 2.01
CA LEU A 441 4.19 -16.60 2.99
C LEU A 441 2.69 -16.75 2.70
N LEU A 442 2.29 -16.84 1.43
CA LEU A 442 0.90 -17.05 1.02
C LEU A 442 0.36 -18.43 1.43
N PHE A 443 1.23 -19.44 1.51
CA PHE A 443 0.89 -20.82 1.89
C PHE A 443 1.23 -21.15 3.36
N GLY A 444 1.51 -20.14 4.18
CA GLY A 444 1.61 -20.32 5.64
C GLY A 444 3.02 -20.45 6.22
N GLY A 445 4.03 -20.54 5.35
CA GLY A 445 5.43 -20.73 5.73
C GLY A 445 5.77 -22.14 6.22
#